data_AF-A0A382SYT9-F1
#
_entry.id   AF-A0A382SYT9-F1
#
_cell.length_a   1.000
_cell.length_b   1.000
_cell.length_c   1.000
_cell.angle_alpha   90.00
_cell.angle_beta   90.00
_cell.angle_gamma   90.00
#
_symmetry.space_group_name_H-M   'P 1'
#
loop_
_entity.id
_entity.type
_entity.pdbx_description
1 polymer ?
#
loop_
_entity_poly.entity_id
_entity_poly.type
_entity_poly.pdbx_seq_one_letter_code
_entity_poly.pdbx_strand_id
1 'polypeptide(L)' 'MKYEPDGYRKSRRSVVMAPNGMVATSQPLAAQAGIEILKAGGNAI' A
#
# COMPACT_ATOMS: atom_id res chain seq x y z
N MET A 1 27.73 -17.94 7.67
CA MET A 1 26.57 -17.04 7.72
C MET A 1 26.86 -15.90 6.74
N LYS A 2 26.25 -15.90 5.55
CA LYS A 2 26.58 -14.89 4.53
C LYS A 2 25.90 -13.57 4.93
N TYR A 3 26.72 -12.56 5.25
CA TYR A 3 26.27 -11.18 5.36
C TYR A 3 26.03 -10.66 3.94
N GLU A 4 24.78 -10.48 3.56
CA GLU A 4 24.43 -9.75 2.35
C GLU A 4 24.38 -8.26 2.73
N PRO A 5 25.31 -7.43 2.24
CA PRO A 5 25.29 -5.99 2.53
C PRO A 5 23.98 -5.42 2.01
N ASP A 6 23.45 -4.43 2.71
CA ASP A 6 22.14 -3.80 2.51
C ASP A 6 21.79 -3.68 1.03
N GLY A 7 21.00 -4.66 0.61
CA GLY A 7 20.60 -4.87 -0.76
C GLY A 7 19.65 -3.76 -1.18
N TYR A 8 20.20 -2.60 -1.53
CA TYR A 8 19.55 -1.61 -2.38
C TYR A 8 19.40 -2.23 -3.78
N ARG A 9 18.58 -3.29 -3.85
CA ARG A 9 18.01 -3.77 -5.09
C ARG A 9 17.33 -2.57 -5.69
N LYS A 10 17.60 -2.30 -6.97
CA LYS A 10 16.90 -1.28 -7.77
C LYS A 10 15.41 -1.63 -7.85
N SER A 11 14.69 -1.41 -6.76
CA SER A 11 13.26 -1.63 -6.64
C SER A 11 12.58 -0.45 -7.29
N ARG A 12 11.59 -0.75 -8.12
CA ARG A 12 10.76 0.26 -8.78
C ARG A 12 9.37 0.14 -8.19
N ARG A 13 8.77 1.26 -7.82
CA ARG A 13 7.36 1.34 -7.44
C ARG A 13 6.61 1.95 -8.61
N SER A 14 5.82 1.12 -9.31
CA SER A 14 4.89 1.63 -10.31
C SER A 14 3.82 2.47 -9.62
N VAL A 15 3.33 3.51 -10.31
CA VAL A 15 2.17 4.27 -9.85
C VAL A 15 0.98 3.32 -9.75
N VAL A 16 0.27 3.37 -8.62
CA VAL A 16 -0.96 2.60 -8.42
C VAL A 16 -2.12 3.40 -8.97
N MET A 17 -3.02 2.76 -9.70
CA MET A 17 -4.24 3.36 -10.26
C MET A 17 -5.44 2.59 -9.73
N ALA A 18 -6.46 3.29 -9.21
CA ALA A 18 -7.66 2.67 -8.68
C ALA A 18 -8.89 3.58 -8.89
N PRO A 19 -9.77 3.29 -9.87
CA PRO A 19 -10.86 4.20 -10.26
C PRO A 19 -11.98 4.32 -9.22
N ASN A 20 -12.12 3.34 -8.32
CA ASN A 20 -13.25 3.26 -7.38
C ASN A 20 -12.85 3.59 -5.92
N GLY A 21 -11.58 3.95 -5.68
CA GLY A 21 -11.07 4.29 -4.35
C GLY A 21 -9.66 3.76 -4.09
N MET A 22 -8.88 4.51 -3.32
CA MET A 22 -7.51 4.19 -2.92
C MET A 22 -7.25 4.68 -1.50
N VAL A 23 -6.45 3.93 -0.74
CA VAL A 23 -5.92 4.35 0.56
C VAL A 23 -4.40 4.26 0.54
N ALA A 24 -3.72 5.38 0.86
CA ALA A 24 -2.26 5.48 0.87
C ALA A 24 -1.77 5.91 2.26
N THR A 25 -0.97 5.07 2.91
CA THR A 25 -0.44 5.30 4.26
C THR A 25 0.86 4.52 4.47
N SER A 26 1.64 4.88 5.49
CA SER A 26 2.87 4.20 5.87
C SER A 26 2.64 2.82 6.51
N GLN A 27 1.41 2.53 6.94
CA GLN A 27 1.07 1.27 7.61
C GLN A 27 0.15 0.39 6.74
N PRO A 28 0.61 -0.79 6.26
CA PRO A 28 -0.18 -1.64 5.36
C PRO A 28 -1.54 -2.07 5.95
N LEU A 29 -1.63 -2.33 7.25
CA LEU A 29 -2.89 -2.70 7.90
C LEU A 29 -3.90 -1.54 7.94
N ALA A 30 -3.44 -0.30 8.07
CA ALA A 30 -4.31 0.87 7.99
C ALA A 30 -4.83 1.08 6.56
N ALA A 31 -4.00 0.83 5.54
CA ALA A 31 -4.46 0.84 4.16
C ALA A 31 -5.55 -0.21 3.93
N GLN A 32 -5.35 -1.43 4.42
CA GLN A 32 -6.31 -2.52 4.31
C GLN A 32 -7.64 -2.20 5.01
N ALA A 33 -7.59 -1.66 6.23
CA ALA A 33 -8.79 -1.25 6.96
C ALA A 33 -9.61 -0.20 6.18
N GLY A 34 -8.94 0.83 5.62
CA GLY A 34 -9.63 1.83 4.80
C GLY A 34 -10.23 1.24 3.52
N ILE A 35 -9.55 0.28 2.87
CA ILE A 35 -10.10 -0.44 1.72
C ILE A 35 -11.33 -1.27 2.09
N GLU A 36 -11.37 -1.87 3.29
CA GLU A 36 -12.54 -2.61 3.77
C GLU A 36 -13.75 -1.70 4.01
N ILE A 37 -13.54 -0.50 4.56
CA ILE A 37 -14.60 0.51 4.71
C ILE A 37 -15.15 0.96 3.35
N LEU A 38 -14.27 1.25 2.38
CA LEU A 38 -14.71 1.59 1.01
C LEU A 38 -15.52 0.46 0.37
N LYS A 39 -15.12 -0.81 0.57
CA LYS A 39 -15.87 -1.98 0.08
C LYS A 39 -17.23 -2.16 0.75
N ALA A 40 -17.36 -1.75 2.01
CA ALA A 40 -18.62 -1.79 2.76
C ALA A 40 -19.59 -0.65 2.40
N GLY A 41 -19.25 0.20 1.41
CA GLY A 41 -20.07 1.34 1.00
C GLY A 41 -19.70 2.65 1.70
N GLY A 42 -18.58 2.68 2.43
CA GLY A 42 -18.01 3.92 2.98
C GLY A 42 -17.44 4.84 1.90
N ASN A 43 -17.11 6.06 2.29
CA ASN A 43 -16.51 7.08 1.42
C ASN A 43 -15.11 7.47 1.91
N ALA A 44 -14.51 8.52 1.32
CA ALA A 44 -13.11 8.89 1.56
C ALA A 44 -12.89 9.84 2.75
N ILE A 45 -13.91 10.15 3.54
CA ILE A 45 -13.88 11.18 4.60
C ILE A 45 -13.72 10.52 5.97
#